data_AF-A0A809R6E2-F1
#
_entry.id   AF-A0A809R6E2-F1
#
_cell.length_a   1.000
_cell.length_b   1.000
_cell.length_c   1.000
_cell.angle_alpha   90.00
_cell.angle_beta   90.00
_cell.angle_gamma   90.00
#
_symmetry.space_group_name_H-M   'P 1'
#
loop_
_entity.id
_entity.type
_entity.pdbx_description
1 polymer ?
#
loop_
_entity_poly.entity_id
_entity_poly.type
_entity_poly.pdbx_seq_one_letter_code
_entity_poly.pdbx_strand_id
1 'polypeptide(L)'
;MTDKVNIIDLKINDALKNSPYLPDERIVEELRRLKSLGQPPSALLKYLKNELPELSGLYFIKYFRAAFGMSLKAAKPVAGWLTMGLSDERVDQFISEEW
;
A
#
# COMPACT_ATOMS: atom_id res chain seq x y z
N MET A 1 -0.25 -10.58 -25.93
CA MET A 1 -1.11 -9.79 -25.02
C MET A 1 -0.37 -9.59 -23.70
N THR A 2 0.79 -8.91 -23.70
CA THR A 2 1.71 -8.93 -22.54
C THR A 2 2.33 -7.56 -22.20
N ASP A 3 1.90 -6.48 -22.87
CA ASP A 3 2.64 -5.21 -22.80
C ASP A 3 2.09 -4.19 -21.79
N LYS A 4 0.80 -4.21 -21.45
CA LYS A 4 0.23 -3.17 -20.56
C LYS A 4 0.57 -3.37 -19.08
N VAL A 5 0.69 -4.62 -18.63
CA VAL A 5 0.99 -4.93 -17.21
C VAL A 5 2.43 -4.55 -16.87
N ASN A 6 3.38 -4.84 -17.77
CA ASN A 6 4.80 -4.51 -17.59
C ASN A 6 5.05 -2.99 -17.51
N ILE A 7 4.33 -2.19 -18.28
CA ILE A 7 4.49 -0.72 -18.28
C ILE A 7 4.01 -0.10 -16.96
N ILE A 8 2.92 -0.63 -16.39
CA ILE A 8 2.41 -0.16 -15.09
C ILE A 8 3.42 -0.50 -13.98
N ASP A 9 3.95 -1.71 -13.99
CA ASP A 9 4.97 -2.14 -13.03
C ASP A 9 6.26 -1.32 -13.10
N LEU A 10 6.72 -0.97 -14.30
CA LEU A 10 7.87 -0.08 -14.50
C LEU A 10 7.59 1.34 -13.97
N LYS A 11 6.42 1.90 -14.26
CA LYS A 11 6.04 3.25 -13.80
C LYS A 11 5.89 3.34 -12.28
N ILE A 12 5.34 2.30 -11.63
CA ILE A 12 5.23 2.24 -10.16
C ILE A 12 6.63 2.18 -9.55
N ASN A 13 7.51 1.32 -10.09
CA ASN A 13 8.89 1.21 -9.61
C ASN A 13 9.66 2.54 -9.73
N ASP A 14 9.57 3.21 -10.87
CA ASP A 14 10.26 4.49 -11.10
C ASP A 14 9.70 5.62 -10.24
N ALA A 15 8.37 5.69 -10.07
CA ALA A 15 7.73 6.68 -9.20
C ALA A 15 8.11 6.49 -7.72
N LEU A 16 8.23 5.24 -7.28
CA LEU A 16 8.63 4.93 -5.89
C LEU A 16 10.11 5.19 -5.63
N LYS A 17 10.99 4.90 -6.60
CA LYS A 17 12.45 5.13 -6.50
C LYS A 17 12.82 6.61 -6.51
N ASN A 18 12.14 7.42 -7.31
CA ASN A 18 12.49 8.84 -7.49
C ASN A 18 11.70 9.80 -6.61
N SER A 19 10.75 9.31 -5.82
CA SER A 19 9.95 10.16 -4.95
C SER A 19 10.65 10.36 -3.59
N PRO A 20 10.99 11.61 -3.20
CA PRO A 20 11.67 11.92 -1.95
C PRO A 20 10.77 11.75 -0.70
N TYR A 21 9.51 11.34 -0.89
CA TYR A 21 8.58 11.15 0.20
C TYR A 21 9.00 9.99 1.10
N LEU A 22 9.39 10.32 2.33
CA LEU A 22 9.64 9.39 3.43
C LEU A 22 8.35 9.22 4.24
N PRO A 23 7.94 7.98 4.57
CA PRO A 23 6.80 7.75 5.46
C PRO A 23 7.02 8.41 6.83
N ASP A 24 6.00 9.10 7.32
CA ASP A 24 5.95 9.58 8.71
C ASP A 24 5.97 8.39 9.68
N GLU A 25 6.96 8.32 10.56
CA GLU A 25 7.15 7.19 11.49
C GLU A 25 5.97 7.04 12.45
N ARG A 26 5.30 8.13 12.86
CA ARG A 26 4.12 8.05 13.74
C ARG A 26 3.02 7.22 13.09
N ILE A 27 2.79 7.43 11.80
CA ILE A 27 1.77 6.71 11.02
C ILE A 27 2.23 5.27 10.80
N VAL A 28 3.52 5.04 10.56
CA VAL A 28 4.09 3.70 10.42
C VAL A 28 3.92 2.88 11.71
N GLU A 29 4.20 3.45 12.88
CA GLU A 29 3.97 2.82 14.17
C GLU A 29 2.49 2.54 14.42
N GLU A 30 1.62 3.48 14.06
CA GLU A 30 0.17 3.29 14.20
C GLU A 30 -0.35 2.15 13.31
N LEU A 31 0.17 1.99 12.10
CA LEU A 31 -0.13 0.84 11.24
C LEU A 31 0.29 -0.49 11.89
N ARG A 32 1.47 -0.55 12.52
CA ARG A 32 1.92 -1.74 13.26
C ARG A 32 0.98 -2.02 14.43
N ARG A 33 0.57 -0.98 15.17
CA ARG A 33 -0.38 -1.09 16.28
C ARG A 33 -1.73 -1.62 15.80
N LEU A 34 -2.32 -1.05 14.74
CA LEU A 34 -3.59 -1.50 14.18
C LEU A 34 -3.52 -2.96 13.71
N LYS A 35 -2.43 -3.37 13.04
CA LYS A 35 -2.21 -4.78 12.68
C LYS A 35 -2.18 -5.68 13.93
N SER A 36 -1.48 -5.27 14.99
CA SER A 36 -1.41 -6.05 16.24
C SER A 36 -2.77 -6.21 16.94
N LEU A 37 -3.71 -5.30 16.68
CA LEU A 37 -5.11 -5.39 17.13
C LEU A 37 -6.00 -6.24 16.21
N GLY A 38 -5.43 -6.90 15.20
CA GLY A 38 -6.17 -7.76 14.26
C GLY A 38 -6.95 -6.99 13.20
N GLN A 39 -6.62 -5.72 12.95
CA GLN A 39 -7.28 -4.95 11.89
C GLN A 39 -6.87 -5.47 10.49
N PRO A 40 -7.83 -5.61 9.56
CA PRO A 40 -7.53 -6.08 8.20
C PRO A 40 -6.83 -4.99 7.37
N PRO A 41 -6.11 -5.37 6.29
CA PRO A 41 -5.41 -4.42 5.42
C PRO A 41 -6.26 -3.23 4.94
N SER A 42 -7.52 -3.47 4.58
CA SER A 42 -8.49 -2.48 4.13
C SER A 42 -8.78 -1.42 5.20
N ALA A 43 -8.84 -1.81 6.47
CA ALA A 43 -8.99 -0.87 7.59
C ALA A 43 -7.76 0.03 7.74
N LEU A 44 -6.56 -0.52 7.58
CA LEU A 44 -5.31 0.24 7.59
C LEU A 44 -5.23 1.21 6.40
N LEU A 45 -5.70 0.80 5.22
CA LEU A 45 -5.75 1.65 4.04
C LEU A 45 -6.75 2.81 4.19
N LYS A 46 -7.91 2.56 4.82
CA LYS A 46 -8.86 3.61 5.18
C LYS A 46 -8.27 4.58 6.20
N TYR A 47 -7.54 4.09 7.19
CA TYR A 47 -6.79 4.93 8.13
C TYR A 47 -5.80 5.85 7.38
N LEU A 48 -4.98 5.29 6.47
CA LEU A 48 -4.07 6.10 5.65
C LEU A 48 -4.80 7.13 4.78
N LYS A 49 -5.95 6.77 4.19
CA LYS A 49 -6.75 7.70 3.39
C LYS A 49 -7.28 8.88 4.21
N ASN A 50 -7.61 8.64 5.47
CA ASN A 50 -8.09 9.68 6.37
C ASN A 50 -6.97 10.58 6.89
N GLU A 51 -5.81 10.00 7.26
CA GLU A 51 -4.66 10.78 7.75
C GLU A 51 -3.93 11.52 6.62
N LEU A 52 -3.93 10.97 5.41
CA LEU A 52 -3.15 11.44 4.27
C LEU A 52 -4.05 11.62 3.02
N PRO A 53 -5.08 12.49 3.08
CA PRO A 53 -6.09 12.61 2.02
C PRO A 53 -5.51 13.10 0.69
N GLU A 54 -4.42 13.87 0.73
CA GLU A 54 -3.74 14.44 -0.44
C GLU A 54 -2.78 13.45 -1.12
N LEU A 55 -2.51 12.29 -0.51
CA LEU A 55 -1.57 11.32 -1.06
C LEU A 55 -2.24 10.32 -1.99
N SER A 56 -1.57 10.06 -3.12
CA SER A 56 -1.98 8.99 -4.02
C SER A 56 -1.70 7.61 -3.42
N GLY A 57 -2.45 6.59 -3.85
CA GLY A 57 -2.29 5.22 -3.36
C GLY A 57 -0.92 4.60 -3.62
N LEU A 58 -0.12 5.16 -4.52
CA LEU A 58 1.28 4.76 -4.70
C LEU A 58 2.10 5.06 -3.44
N TYR A 59 1.80 6.13 -2.72
CA TYR A 59 2.49 6.46 -1.47
C TYR A 59 2.12 5.52 -0.33
N PHE A 60 0.92 4.92 -0.36
CA PHE A 60 0.50 3.97 0.67
C PHE A 60 1.31 2.68 0.62
N ILE A 61 1.82 2.31 -0.57
CA ILE A 61 2.80 1.22 -0.71
C ILE A 61 4.02 1.48 0.17
N LYS A 62 4.54 2.72 0.22
CA LYS A 62 5.71 3.04 1.03
C LYS A 62 5.43 2.84 2.52
N TYR A 63 4.26 3.26 2.99
CA TYR A 63 3.83 3.06 4.38
C TYR A 63 3.72 1.58 4.75
N PHE A 64 3.08 0.76 3.90
CA PHE A 64 2.96 -0.68 4.15
C PHE A 64 4.31 -1.38 4.16
N ARG A 65 5.21 -1.03 3.23
CA ARG A 65 6.56 -1.59 3.19
C ARG A 65 7.38 -1.19 4.41
N ALA A 66 7.28 0.05 4.87
CA ALA A 66 7.97 0.53 6.07
C ALA A 66 7.41 -0.08 7.36
N ALA A 67 6.10 -0.27 7.45
CA ALA A 67 5.44 -0.85 8.63
C ALA A 67 5.71 -2.35 8.75
N PHE A 68 5.65 -3.09 7.64
CA PHE A 68 5.57 -4.55 7.65
C PHE A 68 6.73 -5.26 6.93
N GLY A 69 7.72 -4.52 6.41
CA GLY A 69 8.86 -5.12 5.70
C GLY A 69 8.49 -5.81 4.37
N MET A 70 7.31 -5.50 3.82
CA MET A 70 6.79 -6.17 2.64
C MET A 70 7.64 -5.94 1.39
N SER A 71 7.67 -6.95 0.52
CA SER A 71 8.17 -6.79 -0.84
C SER A 71 7.25 -5.84 -1.64
N LEU A 72 7.76 -5.24 -2.71
CA LEU A 72 6.93 -4.41 -3.58
C LEU A 72 5.79 -5.21 -4.23
N LYS A 73 6.05 -6.48 -4.57
CA LYS A 73 5.04 -7.38 -5.14
C LYS A 73 3.88 -7.60 -4.16
N ALA A 74 4.21 -7.88 -2.89
CA ALA A 74 3.24 -8.06 -1.82
C ALA A 74 2.42 -6.79 -1.54
N ALA A 75 3.05 -5.62 -1.64
CA ALA A 75 2.39 -4.33 -1.40
C ALA A 75 1.63 -3.78 -2.63
N LYS A 76 1.78 -4.35 -3.83
CA LYS A 76 1.13 -3.88 -5.07
C LYS A 76 -0.41 -3.77 -4.97
N PRO A 77 -1.14 -4.68 -4.29
CA PRO A 77 -2.59 -4.58 -4.11
C PRO A 77 -3.05 -3.26 -3.45
N VAL A 78 -2.20 -2.63 -2.64
CA VAL A 78 -2.46 -1.32 -2.01
C VAL A 78 -2.75 -0.24 -3.05
N ALA A 79 -1.93 -0.15 -4.10
CA ALA A 79 -2.17 0.82 -5.17
C ALA A 79 -3.43 0.45 -5.97
N GLY A 80 -3.70 -0.84 -6.16
CA GLY A 80 -4.90 -1.34 -6.83
C GLY A 80 -6.20 -0.97 -6.11
N TRP A 81 -6.21 -0.96 -4.77
CA TRP A 81 -7.35 -0.54 -3.96
C TRP A 81 -7.80 0.89 -4.28
N LEU A 82 -6.86 1.84 -4.40
CA LEU A 82 -7.18 3.25 -4.71
C LEU A 82 -7.36 3.55 -6.20
N THR A 83 -6.55 2.93 -7.06
CA THR A 83 -6.50 3.30 -8.49
C THR A 83 -7.42 2.47 -9.37
N MET A 84 -7.70 1.23 -8.98
CA MET A 84 -8.51 0.29 -9.76
C MET A 84 -9.84 -0.07 -9.07
N GLY A 85 -10.11 0.48 -7.89
CA GLY A 85 -11.33 0.20 -7.13
C GLY A 85 -11.44 -1.26 -6.67
N LEU A 86 -10.30 -1.89 -6.35
CA LEU A 86 -10.31 -3.20 -5.69
C LEU A 86 -11.13 -3.12 -4.40
N SER A 87 -12.00 -4.11 -4.18
CA SER A 87 -12.82 -4.15 -2.97
C SER A 87 -11.97 -4.42 -1.73
N ASP A 88 -12.52 -4.08 -0.57
CA ASP A 88 -11.88 -4.33 0.72
C ASP A 88 -11.56 -5.81 0.91
N GLU A 89 -12.48 -6.71 0.56
CA GLU A 89 -12.29 -8.16 0.71
C GLU A 89 -11.14 -8.68 -0.15
N ARG A 90 -10.98 -8.12 -1.36
CA ARG A 90 -9.91 -8.53 -2.27
C ARG A 90 -8.55 -8.05 -1.79
N VAL A 91 -8.44 -6.81 -1.34
CA VAL A 91 -7.18 -6.31 -0.79
C VAL A 91 -6.81 -7.03 0.50
N ASP A 92 -7.80 -7.37 1.32
CA ASP A 92 -7.62 -8.14 2.55
C ASP A 92 -7.09 -9.54 2.26
N GLN A 93 -7.66 -10.24 1.27
CA GLN A 93 -7.14 -11.53 0.81
C GLN A 93 -5.69 -11.43 0.33
N PHE A 94 -5.39 -10.52 -0.58
CA PHE A 94 -4.06 -10.47 -1.19
C PHE A 94 -2.94 -10.11 -0.20
N ILE A 95 -3.21 -9.20 0.74
CA ILE A 95 -2.18 -8.72 1.67
C ILE A 95 -2.06 -9.66 2.87
N SER A 96 -3.16 -10.28 3.33
CA SER A 96 -3.12 -11.15 4.51
C SER A 96 -2.28 -12.40 4.31
N GLU A 97 -2.09 -12.85 3.08
CA GLU A 97 -1.25 -14.00 2.73
C GLU A 97 0.26 -13.68 2.81
N GLU A 98 0.65 -12.41 2.83
CA GLU A 98 2.03 -11.97 2.57
C GLU A 98 2.71 -11.22 3.73
N TRP A 99 1.98 -10.90 4.82
CA TRP A 99 2.43 -9.92 5.83
C TRP A 99 2.64 -10.45 7.25
#